data_AF-A0A3C2DF36-F1
#
_entry.id   AF-A0A3C2DF36-F1
#
_cell.length_a   1.000
_cell.length_b   1.000
_cell.length_c   1.000
_cell.angle_alpha   90.00
_cell.angle_beta   90.00
_cell.angle_gamma   90.00
#
_symmetry.space_group_name_H-M   'P 1'
#
loop_
_entity.id
_entity.type
_entity.pdbx_description
1 polymer ?
#
loop_
_entity_poly.entity_id
_entity_poly.type
_entity_poly.pdbx_seq_one_letter_code
_entity_poly.pdbx_strand_id
1 'polypeptide(L)'
;TAIFEEDRSACDSIGRHGAKELADASAILTHCNAGRLATTGIGTALGVVYGKAMVGQPVEVFAAETRPLLQGARLTVWELSAAGVPVTLIPDSAACGLLASGRIEAVVVGADRIAANGDVANKIGTFSHAVAASRFGVPFYVAAPTSTIDIATS
;
A
#
# COMPACT_ATOMS: atom_id res chain seq x y z
N THR A 1 12.31 17.55 15.61
CA THR A 1 10.98 17.91 15.09
C THR A 1 10.98 18.00 13.57
N ALA A 2 12.00 18.58 12.91
CA ALA A 2 12.08 18.66 11.44
C ALA A 2 11.79 17.33 10.69
N ILE A 3 12.51 16.24 10.99
CA ILE A 3 12.31 14.93 10.33
C ILE A 3 10.87 14.41 10.47
N PHE A 4 10.22 14.68 11.62
CA PHE A 4 8.84 14.26 11.87
C PHE A 4 7.85 15.04 11.00
N GLU A 5 8.05 16.35 10.87
CA GLU A 5 7.19 17.21 10.03
C GLU A 5 7.39 16.92 8.54
N GLU A 6 8.63 16.65 8.13
CA GLU A 6 8.98 16.25 6.76
C GLU A 6 8.30 14.93 6.38
N ASP A 7 8.39 13.90 7.22
CA ASP A 7 7.74 12.60 6.97
C ASP A 7 6.21 12.73 6.90
N ARG A 8 5.60 13.53 7.79
CA ARG A 8 4.17 13.81 7.74
C ARG A 8 3.76 14.50 6.44
N SER A 9 4.52 15.52 6.00
CA SER A 9 4.26 16.22 4.74
C SER A 9 4.42 15.31 3.52
N ALA A 10 5.39 14.40 3.56
CA ALA A 10 5.59 13.38 2.53
C ALA A 10 4.39 12.41 2.48
N CYS A 11 3.93 11.90 3.62
CA CYS A 11 2.76 11.03 3.71
C CYS A 11 1.50 11.71 3.13
N ASP A 12 1.24 12.97 3.51
CA ASP A 12 0.10 13.74 3.01
C ASP A 12 0.20 13.95 1.49
N SER A 13 1.40 14.19 0.96
CA SER A 13 1.63 14.36 -0.48
C SER A 13 1.46 13.05 -1.26
N ILE A 14 1.98 11.94 -0.73
CA ILE A 14 1.77 10.60 -1.29
C ILE A 14 0.27 10.29 -1.35
N GLY A 15 -0.47 10.54 -0.26
CA GLY A 15 -1.91 10.32 -0.22
C GLY A 15 -2.67 11.12 -1.28
N ARG A 16 -2.37 12.42 -1.42
CA ARG A 16 -2.98 13.29 -2.44
C ARG A 16 -2.65 12.87 -3.87
N HIS A 17 -1.41 12.49 -4.15
CA HIS A 17 -1.01 12.06 -5.49
C HIS A 17 -1.60 10.69 -5.83
N GLY A 18 -1.52 9.72 -4.92
CA GLY A 18 -2.09 8.40 -5.14
C GLY A 18 -3.61 8.42 -5.29
N ALA A 19 -4.33 9.28 -4.56
CA ALA A 19 -5.78 9.42 -4.72
C ALA A 19 -6.19 9.97 -6.10
N LYS A 20 -5.33 10.75 -6.74
CA LYS A 20 -5.53 11.21 -8.12
C LYS A 20 -5.16 10.13 -9.13
N GLU A 21 -4.02 9.48 -8.93
CA GLU A 21 -3.52 8.42 -9.82
C GLU A 21 -4.48 7.22 -9.87
N LEU A 22 -5.04 6.85 -8.72
CA LEU A 22 -5.95 5.72 -8.57
C LEU A 22 -7.41 6.17 -8.50
N ALA A 23 -7.79 7.29 -9.11
CA ALA A 23 -9.15 7.80 -9.06
C ALA A 23 -10.19 6.75 -9.53
N ASP A 24 -9.84 6.00 -10.58
CA ASP A 24 -10.71 4.98 -11.20
C ASP A 24 -10.64 3.61 -10.53
N ALA A 25 -9.73 3.40 -9.57
CA ALA A 25 -9.62 2.17 -8.80
C ALA A 25 -10.28 2.32 -7.43
N SER A 26 -11.29 1.51 -7.17
CA SER A 26 -12.02 1.40 -5.91
C SER A 26 -11.56 0.19 -5.10
N ALA A 27 -11.23 -0.94 -5.72
CA ALA A 27 -10.83 -2.17 -5.05
C ALA A 27 -9.31 -2.36 -5.06
N ILE A 28 -8.68 -2.09 -3.91
CA ILE A 28 -7.21 -2.07 -3.77
C ILE A 28 -6.72 -3.27 -2.96
N LEU A 29 -5.74 -4.00 -3.48
CA LEU A 29 -4.98 -4.99 -2.72
C LEU A 29 -3.76 -4.32 -2.05
N THR A 30 -3.52 -4.61 -0.79
CA THR A 30 -2.31 -4.16 -0.07
C THR A 30 -1.66 -5.30 0.71
N HIS A 31 -0.40 -5.08 1.11
CA HIS A 31 0.44 -6.05 1.80
C HIS A 31 1.27 -5.37 2.89
N CYS A 32 1.50 -6.07 4.00
CA CYS A 32 2.08 -5.51 5.23
C CYS A 32 1.22 -4.41 5.85
N ASN A 33 1.85 -3.48 6.58
CA ASN A 33 1.23 -2.27 7.12
C ASN A 33 2.11 -1.06 6.76
N ALA A 34 1.69 -0.31 5.75
CA ALA A 34 2.35 0.92 5.29
C ALA A 34 1.42 2.13 5.52
N GLY A 35 0.98 2.23 6.78
CA GLY A 35 -0.06 3.15 7.23
C GLY A 35 0.35 4.08 8.37
N ARG A 36 -0.63 4.53 9.15
CA ARG A 36 -0.42 5.48 10.26
C ARG A 36 0.50 4.90 11.32
N LEU A 37 0.41 3.59 11.55
CA LEU A 37 1.24 2.88 12.53
C LEU A 37 2.70 2.67 12.07
N ALA A 38 3.01 2.93 10.80
CA ALA A 38 4.35 2.73 10.23
C ALA A 38 5.08 4.05 9.91
N THR A 39 4.43 5.20 10.13
CA THR A 39 4.94 6.53 9.76
C THR A 39 4.56 7.55 10.83
N THR A 40 4.93 8.82 10.64
CA THR A 40 4.52 9.94 11.51
C THR A 40 3.22 10.62 11.05
N GLY A 41 2.73 10.26 9.85
CA GLY A 41 1.56 10.86 9.22
C GLY A 41 0.46 9.85 8.89
N ILE A 42 -0.26 10.09 7.79
CA ILE A 42 -1.35 9.21 7.34
C ILE A 42 -0.86 7.88 6.75
N GLY A 43 0.45 7.64 6.65
CA GLY A 43 1.03 6.48 5.98
C GLY A 43 1.40 6.73 4.52
N THR A 44 1.89 5.68 3.86
CA THR A 44 2.26 5.72 2.44
C THR A 44 1.22 5.01 1.58
N ALA A 45 1.25 3.68 1.50
CA ALA A 45 0.26 2.90 0.74
C ALA A 45 -1.15 3.07 1.32
N LEU A 46 -1.30 3.01 2.65
CA LEU A 46 -2.59 3.33 3.27
C LEU A 46 -2.85 4.84 3.29
N GLY A 47 -1.81 5.67 3.16
CA GLY A 47 -1.96 7.10 2.88
C GLY A 47 -2.72 7.37 1.59
N VAL A 48 -2.50 6.56 0.54
CA VAL A 48 -3.30 6.60 -0.71
C VAL A 48 -4.76 6.27 -0.43
N VAL A 49 -5.03 5.20 0.33
CA VAL A 49 -6.38 4.80 0.72
C VAL A 49 -7.08 5.90 1.53
N TYR A 50 -6.41 6.47 2.53
CA TYR A 50 -6.95 7.59 3.31
C TYR A 50 -7.15 8.83 2.45
N GLY A 51 -6.23 9.13 1.53
CA GLY A 51 -6.36 10.22 0.57
C GLY A 51 -7.64 10.10 -0.25
N LYS A 52 -7.95 8.90 -0.77
CA LYS A 52 -9.21 8.62 -1.48
C LYS A 52 -10.43 8.82 -0.58
N ALA A 53 -10.42 8.23 0.61
CA ALA A 53 -11.53 8.32 1.56
C ALA A 53 -11.82 9.77 1.98
N MET A 54 -10.77 10.58 2.22
CA MET A 54 -10.90 11.98 2.63
C MET A 54 -11.57 12.88 1.59
N VAL A 55 -11.44 12.54 0.29
CA VAL A 55 -12.10 13.27 -0.80
C VAL A 55 -13.40 12.62 -1.26
N GLY A 56 -13.90 11.61 -0.53
CA GLY A 56 -15.16 10.92 -0.82
C GLY A 56 -15.09 10.01 -2.04
N GLN A 57 -13.90 9.63 -2.51
CA GLN A 57 -13.78 8.62 -3.56
C GLN A 57 -14.10 7.23 -3.00
N PRO A 58 -14.81 6.37 -3.76
CA PRO A 58 -15.00 4.98 -3.39
C PRO A 58 -13.65 4.28 -3.18
N VAL A 59 -13.53 3.57 -2.07
CA VAL A 59 -12.37 2.72 -1.80
C VAL A 59 -12.75 1.59 -0.86
N GLU A 60 -12.34 0.39 -1.21
CA GLU A 60 -12.32 -0.79 -0.35
C GLU A 60 -10.95 -1.46 -0.46
N VAL A 61 -10.51 -2.10 0.62
CA VAL A 61 -9.18 -2.68 0.71
C VAL A 61 -9.25 -4.19 0.93
N PHE A 62 -8.51 -4.94 0.13
CA PHE A 62 -8.16 -6.32 0.41
C PHE A 62 -6.78 -6.33 1.06
N ALA A 63 -6.72 -6.65 2.35
CA ALA A 63 -5.47 -6.68 3.10
C ALA A 63 -4.98 -8.13 3.21
N ALA A 64 -3.84 -8.44 2.59
CA ALA A 64 -3.16 -9.71 2.79
C ALA A 64 -2.66 -9.84 4.24
N GLU A 65 -2.89 -10.97 4.89
CA GLU A 65 -2.60 -11.14 6.33
C GLU A 65 -1.14 -10.86 6.70
N THR A 66 -0.21 -11.09 5.76
CA THR A 66 1.24 -10.83 5.87
C THR A 66 1.93 -11.72 6.90
N ARG A 67 2.06 -13.01 6.62
CA ARG A 67 2.84 -13.93 7.45
C ARG A 67 4.34 -13.59 7.41
N PRO A 68 5.10 -13.92 8.47
CA PRO A 68 4.65 -14.58 9.71
C PRO A 68 4.14 -13.62 10.79
N LEU A 69 4.46 -12.32 10.70
CA LEU A 69 4.19 -11.35 11.79
C LEU A 69 2.73 -10.87 11.84
N LEU A 70 1.99 -11.10 10.75
CA LEU A 70 0.58 -10.76 10.61
C LEU A 70 0.31 -9.25 10.65
N GLN A 71 1.17 -8.43 10.03
CA GLN A 71 0.98 -6.98 10.02
C GLN A 71 -0.33 -6.58 9.33
N GLY A 72 -0.69 -7.23 8.23
CA GLY A 72 -1.94 -6.96 7.54
C GLY A 72 -3.15 -7.29 8.42
N ALA A 73 -3.15 -8.49 9.03
CA ALA A 73 -4.26 -8.93 9.88
C ALA A 73 -4.38 -8.14 11.19
N ARG A 74 -3.26 -7.73 11.79
CA ARG A 74 -3.24 -7.13 13.14
C ARG A 74 -3.21 -5.61 13.14
N LEU A 75 -2.59 -4.99 12.13
CA LEU A 75 -2.37 -3.55 12.07
C LEU A 75 -3.21 -2.91 10.98
N THR A 76 -3.05 -3.35 9.72
CA THR A 76 -3.76 -2.75 8.57
C THR A 76 -5.27 -2.86 8.69
N VAL A 77 -5.78 -4.07 8.95
CA VAL A 77 -7.23 -4.28 9.15
C VAL A 77 -7.76 -3.46 10.33
N TRP A 78 -6.98 -3.37 11.41
CA TRP A 78 -7.38 -2.59 12.59
C TRP A 78 -7.46 -1.10 12.27
N GLU A 79 -6.43 -0.50 11.67
CA GLU A 79 -6.41 0.95 11.42
C GLU A 79 -7.39 1.39 10.31
N LEU A 80 -7.67 0.53 9.32
CA LEU A 80 -8.66 0.81 8.29
C LEU A 80 -10.09 0.67 8.84
N SER A 81 -10.37 -0.38 9.60
CA SER A 81 -11.67 -0.59 10.24
C SER A 81 -11.99 0.53 11.23
N ALA A 82 -11.02 0.94 12.06
CA ALA A 82 -11.17 2.07 12.99
C ALA A 82 -11.43 3.40 12.26
N ALA A 83 -10.96 3.55 11.03
CA ALA A 83 -11.20 4.72 10.18
C ALA A 83 -12.49 4.63 9.35
N GLY A 84 -13.28 3.55 9.46
CA GLY A 84 -14.49 3.33 8.68
C GLY A 84 -14.24 3.00 7.21
N VAL A 85 -13.01 2.62 6.83
CA VAL A 85 -12.69 2.18 5.47
C VAL A 85 -13.06 0.69 5.33
N PRO A 86 -13.88 0.30 4.34
CA PRO A 86 -14.19 -1.10 4.09
C PRO A 86 -12.92 -1.91 3.85
N VAL A 87 -12.68 -2.93 4.66
CA VAL A 87 -11.49 -3.79 4.58
C VAL A 87 -11.87 -5.26 4.70
N THR A 88 -11.34 -6.06 3.78
CA THR A 88 -11.44 -7.53 3.77
C THR A 88 -10.07 -8.12 4.05
N LEU A 89 -9.94 -8.90 5.13
CA LEU A 89 -8.75 -9.68 5.40
C LEU A 89 -8.71 -10.92 4.49
N ILE A 90 -7.57 -11.17 3.86
CA ILE A 90 -7.35 -12.37 3.05
C ILE A 90 -6.07 -13.09 3.48
N PRO A 91 -5.99 -14.42 3.37
CA PRO A 91 -4.71 -15.13 3.43
C PRO A 91 -3.79 -14.67 2.29
N ASP A 92 -2.46 -14.67 2.52
CA ASP A 92 -1.48 -14.26 1.49
C ASP A 92 -1.64 -15.07 0.19
N SER A 93 -2.03 -16.35 0.29
CA SER A 93 -2.23 -17.27 -0.83
C SER A 93 -3.48 -16.97 -1.66
N ALA A 94 -4.46 -16.22 -1.14
CA ALA A 94 -5.69 -15.90 -1.86
C ALA A 94 -5.50 -14.72 -2.85
N ALA A 95 -4.45 -13.92 -2.69
CA ALA A 95 -4.21 -12.72 -3.50
C ALA A 95 -4.17 -13.03 -5.01
N CYS A 96 -3.47 -14.09 -5.42
CA CYS A 96 -3.37 -14.49 -6.83
C CYS A 96 -4.75 -14.84 -7.43
N GLY A 97 -5.59 -15.53 -6.67
CA GLY A 97 -6.95 -15.88 -7.10
C GLY A 97 -7.86 -14.66 -7.28
N LEU A 98 -7.71 -13.65 -6.41
CA LEU A 98 -8.46 -12.39 -6.51
C LEU A 98 -7.98 -11.50 -7.67
N LEU A 99 -6.68 -11.48 -7.94
CA LEU A 99 -6.13 -10.82 -9.12
C LEU A 99 -6.62 -11.51 -10.40
N ALA A 100 -6.62 -12.85 -10.42
CA ALA A 100 -7.11 -13.63 -11.56
C ALA A 100 -8.60 -13.45 -11.86
N SER A 101 -9.42 -13.21 -10.83
CA SER A 101 -10.86 -13.00 -10.99
C SER A 101 -11.24 -11.59 -11.44
N GLY A 102 -10.28 -10.67 -11.51
CA GLY A 102 -10.54 -9.26 -11.83
C GLY A 102 -11.20 -8.48 -10.68
N ARG A 103 -11.20 -9.01 -9.45
CA ARG A 103 -11.79 -8.33 -8.29
C ARG A 103 -10.96 -7.15 -7.79
N ILE A 104 -9.66 -7.17 -8.06
CA ILE A 104 -8.68 -6.15 -7.66
C ILE A 104 -8.35 -5.27 -8.86
N GLU A 105 -8.47 -3.96 -8.69
CA GLU A 105 -8.26 -2.96 -9.74
C GLU A 105 -6.86 -2.33 -9.67
N ALA A 106 -6.24 -2.32 -8.48
CA ALA A 106 -4.85 -1.93 -8.30
C ALA A 106 -4.23 -2.63 -7.09
N VAL A 107 -2.91 -2.85 -7.14
CA VAL A 107 -2.12 -3.23 -5.97
C VAL A 107 -1.31 -2.03 -5.51
N VAL A 108 -1.35 -1.72 -4.22
CA VAL A 108 -0.56 -0.62 -3.63
C VAL A 108 0.15 -1.11 -2.38
N VAL A 109 1.48 -1.00 -2.37
CA VAL A 109 2.35 -1.41 -1.26
C VAL A 109 3.30 -0.31 -0.84
N GLY A 110 3.86 -0.42 0.36
CA GLY A 110 4.98 0.41 0.80
C GLY A 110 6.32 -0.07 0.24
N ALA A 111 7.41 0.51 0.76
CA ALA A 111 8.77 0.02 0.53
C ALA A 111 9.62 0.19 1.81
N ASP A 112 10.59 -0.70 1.98
CA ASP A 112 11.66 -0.57 2.99
C ASP A 112 12.91 0.10 2.37
N ARG A 113 13.17 -0.13 1.08
CA ARG A 113 14.24 0.51 0.30
C ARG A 113 13.93 0.46 -1.19
N ILE A 114 14.29 1.50 -1.93
CA ILE A 114 14.22 1.53 -3.40
C ILE A 114 15.62 1.84 -3.93
N ALA A 115 16.18 0.95 -4.74
CA ALA A 115 17.49 1.14 -5.37
C ALA A 115 17.41 2.14 -6.54
N ALA A 116 18.55 2.66 -6.97
CA ALA A 116 18.66 3.61 -8.08
C ALA A 116 18.10 3.07 -9.41
N ASN A 117 18.16 1.76 -9.61
CA ASN A 117 17.62 1.07 -10.78
C ASN A 117 16.08 0.86 -10.72
N GLY A 118 15.45 1.21 -9.59
CA GLY A 118 14.02 1.03 -9.35
C GLY A 118 13.64 -0.27 -8.64
N ASP A 119 14.58 -1.15 -8.30
CA ASP A 119 14.30 -2.36 -7.53
C ASP A 119 13.83 -2.01 -6.11
N VAL A 120 12.77 -2.69 -5.68
CA VAL A 120 12.09 -2.38 -4.43
C VAL A 120 12.26 -3.54 -3.45
N ALA A 121 12.95 -3.26 -2.34
CA ALA A 121 12.88 -4.11 -1.17
C ALA A 121 11.65 -3.74 -0.34
N ASN A 122 10.81 -4.73 -0.06
CA ASN A 122 9.63 -4.61 0.79
C ASN A 122 9.36 -5.95 1.49
N LYS A 123 8.31 -6.02 2.31
CA LYS A 123 7.93 -7.24 3.05
C LYS A 123 7.83 -8.48 2.16
N ILE A 124 8.32 -9.61 2.66
CA ILE A 124 8.17 -10.93 2.04
C ILE A 124 6.72 -11.15 1.57
N GLY A 125 6.54 -11.64 0.35
CA GLY A 125 5.24 -11.75 -0.33
C GLY A 125 4.99 -10.65 -1.36
N THR A 126 5.61 -9.47 -1.22
CA THR A 126 5.46 -8.37 -2.19
C THR A 126 5.80 -8.79 -3.62
N PHE A 127 6.92 -9.50 -3.80
CA PHE A 127 7.34 -9.98 -5.12
C PHE A 127 6.31 -10.95 -5.75
N SER A 128 5.76 -11.86 -4.95
CA SER A 128 4.70 -12.79 -5.42
C SER A 128 3.46 -12.05 -5.89
N HIS A 129 3.05 -10.99 -5.18
CA HIS A 129 1.93 -10.14 -5.59
C HIS A 129 2.24 -9.36 -6.87
N ALA A 130 3.46 -8.85 -7.03
CA ALA A 130 3.88 -8.13 -8.24
C ALA A 130 3.88 -9.06 -9.48
N VAL A 131 4.38 -10.28 -9.33
CA VAL A 131 4.33 -11.30 -10.41
C VAL A 131 2.90 -11.64 -10.78
N ALA A 132 2.01 -11.84 -9.79
CA ALA A 132 0.60 -12.12 -10.04
C ALA A 132 -0.12 -10.93 -10.71
N ALA A 133 0.13 -9.70 -10.23
CA ALA A 133 -0.46 -8.49 -10.80
C ALA A 133 -0.05 -8.31 -12.27
N SER A 134 1.25 -8.48 -12.57
CA SER A 134 1.78 -8.46 -13.94
C SER A 134 1.12 -9.52 -14.83
N ARG A 135 0.97 -10.75 -14.32
CA ARG A 135 0.35 -11.86 -15.08
C ARG A 135 -1.09 -11.59 -15.50
N PHE A 136 -1.84 -10.84 -14.70
CA PHE A 136 -3.25 -10.54 -14.91
C PHE A 136 -3.52 -9.09 -15.35
N GLY A 137 -2.46 -8.31 -15.63
CA GLY A 137 -2.59 -6.94 -16.12
C GLY A 137 -3.15 -5.94 -15.09
N VAL A 138 -3.01 -6.23 -13.79
CA VAL A 138 -3.41 -5.32 -12.71
C VAL A 138 -2.23 -4.39 -12.41
N PRO A 139 -2.41 -3.07 -12.38
CA PRO A 139 -1.33 -2.13 -12.12
C PRO A 139 -0.81 -2.26 -10.68
N PHE A 140 0.51 -2.20 -10.52
CA PHE A 140 1.20 -2.39 -9.24
C PHE A 140 1.98 -1.13 -8.88
N TYR A 141 1.59 -0.49 -7.77
CA TYR A 141 2.17 0.77 -7.30
C TYR A 141 2.96 0.57 -6.00
N VAL A 142 4.09 1.25 -5.93
CA VAL A 142 4.89 1.38 -4.72
C VAL A 142 4.79 2.82 -4.23
N ALA A 143 4.25 3.00 -3.03
CA ALA A 143 4.08 4.29 -2.39
C ALA A 143 5.10 4.44 -1.25
N ALA A 144 6.08 5.32 -1.43
CA ALA A 144 7.14 5.57 -0.45
C ALA A 144 7.67 7.02 -0.55
N PRO A 145 8.16 7.60 0.55
CA PRO A 145 8.83 8.90 0.51
C PRO A 145 10.18 8.81 -0.20
N THR A 146 10.68 9.94 -0.68
CA THR A 146 12.00 10.01 -1.34
C THR A 146 13.15 9.61 -0.42
N SER A 147 12.97 9.72 0.90
CA SER A 147 13.92 9.23 1.90
C SER A 147 14.11 7.71 1.90
N THR A 148 13.19 6.94 1.27
CA THR A 148 13.30 5.49 1.08
C THR A 148 14.17 5.13 -0.14
N ILE A 149 14.50 6.11 -1.00
CA ILE A 149 15.31 5.89 -2.21
C ILE A 149 16.80 5.92 -1.83
N ASP A 150 17.47 4.81 -2.11
CA ASP A 150 18.91 4.62 -1.91
C ASP A 150 19.63 4.71 -3.27
N ILE A 151 20.08 5.92 -3.60
CA ILE A 151 20.78 6.22 -4.86
C ILE A 151 22.17 5.59 -4.96
N ALA A 152 22.71 5.04 -3.86
CA ALA A 152 24.02 4.41 -3.82
C ALA A 152 23.98 2.90 -4.12
N THR A 153 22.77 2.33 -4.24
CA THR A 153 22.53 0.90 -4.51
C THR A 153 21.87 0.74 -5.88
N SER A 154 22.29 -0.25 -6.69
CA SER A 154 21.78 -0.52 -8.05
C SER A 154 21.71 -2.01 -8.37
#